data_AF-A0A355G5G5-F1
#
_entry.id   AF-A0A355G5G5-F1
#
_cell.length_a   1.000
_cell.length_b   1.000
_cell.length_c   1.000
_cell.angle_alpha   90.00
_cell.angle_beta   90.00
_cell.angle_gamma   90.00
#
_symmetry.space_group_name_H-M   'P 1'
#
loop_
_entity.id
_entity.type
_entity.pdbx_description
1 polymer ?
#
loop_
_entity_poly.entity_id
_entity_poly.type
_entity_poly.pdbx_seq_one_letter_code
_entity_poly.pdbx_strand_id
1 'polypeptide(L)'
;MHGSPAVSTVNSEPENTVRVFRRGTKEQNGAMISLIVFGIIGLGFIYLMWLIAPVENRIYTLLFIGSLWGLLLSIILWDILVSKYVSVTFHGGNLLLQGVFSSRELKLSEIETIQWSLYSHGLIKVQTPAQTGSINLYYFENKERLWLIQYLRDHFPECRQENWPLFCHQIALTLRNRDTNKPRTPRPDDFLHTRKRWDKLTIVFTTITALISVLTAWHLQQMKYLLLPVLPLCGWFVRYTIPEEGIPVSVSENKYFNETFYFFGLWSVVWVIIYLPFRFELLPAPAGISVGWTIVFIWTSGFYWRLFLMYRRDHQK
;
A
#
# COMPACT_ATOMS: atom_id res chain seq x y z
N MET A 1 28.94 50.04 -27.28
CA MET A 1 27.70 49.31 -27.59
C MET A 1 27.52 48.24 -26.51
N HIS A 2 26.69 48.55 -25.52
CA HIS A 2 26.39 47.69 -24.37
C HIS A 2 25.32 46.66 -24.77
N GLY A 3 25.60 45.38 -24.55
CA GLY A 3 24.59 44.32 -24.59
C GLY A 3 24.07 44.06 -23.19
N SER A 4 22.81 44.42 -22.94
CA SER A 4 22.08 44.03 -21.74
C SER A 4 21.77 42.53 -21.75
N PRO A 5 21.90 41.81 -20.62
CA PRO A 5 21.39 40.46 -20.48
C PRO A 5 19.87 40.49 -20.25
N ALA A 6 19.17 39.55 -20.89
CA ALA A 6 17.74 39.34 -20.76
C ALA A 6 17.39 38.92 -19.33
N VAL A 7 16.59 39.74 -18.66
CA VAL A 7 15.94 39.43 -17.38
C VAL A 7 14.89 38.36 -17.64
N SER A 8 15.09 37.17 -17.08
CA SER A 8 14.07 36.15 -16.97
C SER A 8 12.98 36.63 -16.01
N THR A 9 11.86 37.07 -16.55
CA THR A 9 10.65 37.39 -15.79
C THR A 9 10.13 36.11 -15.13
N VAL A 10 10.37 36.00 -13.82
CA VAL A 10 9.63 35.09 -12.94
C VAL A 10 8.17 35.53 -12.99
N ASN A 11 7.30 34.69 -13.55
CA ASN A 11 5.86 34.88 -13.47
C ASN A 11 5.43 34.73 -12.01
N SER A 12 5.39 35.84 -11.29
CA SER A 12 4.72 35.92 -9.99
C SER A 12 3.21 35.78 -10.20
N GLU A 13 2.66 34.60 -9.91
CA GLU A 13 1.21 34.42 -9.76
C GLU A 13 0.68 35.45 -8.73
N PRO A 14 -0.49 36.06 -8.96
CA PRO A 14 -1.00 37.12 -8.10
C PRO A 14 -1.26 36.61 -6.67
N GLU A 15 -0.81 37.41 -5.71
CA GLU A 15 -0.76 37.21 -4.25
C GLU A 15 -2.09 36.84 -3.54
N ASN A 16 -3.18 36.68 -4.30
CA ASN A 16 -4.55 36.43 -3.82
C ASN A 16 -5.17 35.10 -4.25
N THR A 17 -4.44 34.21 -4.93
CA THR A 17 -5.00 32.91 -5.32
C THR A 17 -4.96 31.93 -4.13
N VAL A 18 -6.13 31.59 -3.61
CA VAL A 18 -6.27 30.52 -2.60
C VAL A 18 -5.94 29.20 -3.27
N ARG A 19 -4.91 28.51 -2.80
CA ARG A 19 -4.54 27.19 -3.33
C ARG A 19 -4.70 26.13 -2.26
N VAL A 20 -5.58 25.18 -2.51
CA VAL A 20 -5.92 24.08 -1.59
C VAL A 20 -5.42 22.78 -2.18
N PHE A 21 -4.59 22.07 -1.42
CA PHE A 21 -4.13 20.72 -1.72
C PHE A 21 -4.91 19.73 -0.86
N ARG A 22 -5.57 18.77 -1.52
CA ARG A 22 -6.29 17.67 -0.86
C ARG A 22 -6.15 16.42 -1.71
N ARG A 23 -6.10 15.27 -1.04
CA ARG A 23 -6.10 13.97 -1.70
C ARG A 23 -7.32 13.79 -2.62
N GLY A 24 -7.09 13.23 -3.81
CA GLY A 24 -8.10 13.12 -4.87
C GLY A 24 -9.30 12.22 -4.54
N THR A 25 -10.48 12.57 -5.05
CA THR A 25 -11.76 11.87 -4.80
C THR A 25 -11.79 10.42 -5.32
N LYS A 26 -10.99 10.10 -6.34
CA LYS A 26 -10.88 8.74 -6.89
C LYS A 26 -10.32 7.75 -5.87
N GLU A 27 -9.32 8.17 -5.08
CA GLU A 27 -8.70 7.31 -4.07
C GLU A 27 -9.64 7.07 -2.89
N GLN A 28 -10.40 8.11 -2.50
CA GLN A 28 -11.44 8.01 -1.47
C GLN A 28 -12.53 6.98 -1.84
N ASN A 29 -13.00 7.01 -3.08
CA ASN A 29 -13.98 6.03 -3.58
C ASN A 29 -13.40 4.60 -3.55
N GLY A 30 -12.12 4.45 -3.89
CA GLY A 30 -11.42 3.16 -3.79
C GLY A 30 -11.34 2.64 -2.35
N ALA A 31 -11.03 3.51 -1.39
CA ALA A 31 -11.00 3.14 0.03
C ALA A 31 -12.38 2.75 0.57
N MET A 32 -13.44 3.47 0.18
CA MET A 32 -14.84 3.14 0.51
C MET A 32 -15.25 1.75 0.00
N ILE A 33 -14.97 1.45 -1.28
CA ILE A 33 -15.30 0.14 -1.86
C ILE A 33 -14.57 -0.97 -1.10
N SER A 34 -13.30 -0.79 -0.79
CA SER A 34 -12.54 -1.76 -0.01
C SER A 34 -13.06 -1.93 1.40
N LEU A 35 -13.50 -0.85 2.06
CA LEU A 35 -14.14 -0.95 3.38
C LEU A 35 -15.36 -1.89 3.35
N ILE A 36 -16.22 -1.73 2.33
CA ILE A 36 -17.42 -2.55 2.15
C ILE A 36 -17.02 -4.01 1.89
N VAL A 37 -16.14 -4.24 0.93
CA VAL A 37 -15.72 -5.59 0.53
C VAL A 37 -15.04 -6.33 1.69
N PHE A 38 -14.08 -5.70 2.37
CA PHE A 38 -13.38 -6.32 3.50
C PHE A 38 -14.26 -6.44 4.74
N GLY A 39 -15.23 -5.55 4.93
CA GLY A 39 -16.24 -5.70 5.98
C GLY A 39 -17.07 -6.96 5.79
N ILE A 40 -17.58 -7.19 4.58
CA ILE A 40 -18.34 -8.41 4.24
C ILE A 40 -17.47 -9.66 4.43
N ILE A 41 -16.23 -9.62 3.96
CA ILE A 41 -15.28 -10.74 4.11
C ILE A 41 -15.00 -11.04 5.59
N GLY A 42 -14.70 -10.01 6.39
CA GLY A 42 -14.41 -10.17 7.82
C GLY A 42 -15.59 -10.75 8.59
N LEU A 43 -16.81 -10.27 8.31
CA LEU A 43 -18.04 -10.84 8.87
C LEU A 43 -18.23 -12.31 8.47
N GLY A 44 -17.94 -12.66 7.20
CA GLY A 44 -17.95 -14.04 6.72
C GLY A 44 -16.98 -14.95 7.48
N PHE A 45 -15.76 -14.48 7.78
CA PHE A 45 -14.80 -15.22 8.59
C PHE A 45 -15.23 -15.39 10.04
N ILE A 46 -15.79 -14.35 10.66
CA ILE A 46 -16.32 -14.43 12.02
C ILE A 46 -17.45 -15.47 12.08
N TYR A 47 -18.39 -15.41 11.14
CA TYR A 47 -19.47 -16.38 11.03
C TYR A 47 -18.94 -17.80 10.80
N LEU A 48 -17.88 -17.97 10.01
CA LEU A 48 -17.25 -19.27 9.82
C LEU A 48 -16.66 -19.84 11.10
N MET A 49 -15.91 -19.03 11.83
CA MET A 49 -15.30 -19.47 13.08
C MET A 49 -16.36 -19.83 14.10
N TRP A 50 -17.51 -19.15 14.09
CA TRP A 50 -18.66 -19.53 14.90
C TRP A 50 -19.14 -20.96 14.61
N LEU A 51 -19.17 -21.35 13.33
CA LEU A 51 -19.65 -22.68 12.90
C LEU A 51 -18.62 -23.79 13.10
N ILE A 52 -17.32 -23.53 12.90
CA ILE A 52 -16.28 -24.56 12.89
C ILE A 52 -15.57 -24.70 14.24
N ALA A 53 -15.40 -23.60 14.98
CA ALA A 53 -14.54 -23.64 16.15
C ALA A 53 -15.18 -24.52 17.25
N PRO A 54 -14.37 -25.39 17.88
CA PRO A 54 -14.82 -26.19 19.02
C PRO A 54 -15.31 -25.25 20.12
N VAL A 55 -16.38 -25.65 20.81
CA VAL A 55 -17.13 -24.80 21.76
C VAL A 55 -16.21 -24.15 22.79
N GLU A 56 -15.23 -24.90 23.29
CA GLU A 56 -14.24 -24.48 24.28
C GLU A 56 -13.36 -23.31 23.80
N ASN A 57 -13.01 -23.27 22.52
CA ASN A 57 -12.10 -22.26 21.95
C ASN A 57 -12.82 -21.23 21.07
N ARG A 58 -14.16 -21.31 20.96
CA ARG A 58 -14.94 -20.50 20.02
C ARG A 58 -14.81 -19.02 20.30
N ILE A 59 -14.91 -18.61 21.57
CA ILE A 59 -14.81 -17.20 21.98
C ILE A 59 -13.41 -16.65 21.66
N TYR A 60 -12.35 -17.37 22.04
CA TYR A 60 -10.97 -16.96 21.74
C TYR A 60 -10.70 -16.84 20.24
N THR A 61 -11.18 -17.80 19.45
CA THR A 61 -11.03 -17.79 17.99
C THR A 61 -11.75 -16.59 17.36
N LEU A 62 -12.97 -16.28 17.81
CA LEU A 62 -13.75 -15.14 17.33
C LEU A 62 -13.10 -13.81 17.71
N LEU A 63 -12.58 -13.67 18.93
CA LEU A 63 -11.86 -12.47 19.36
C LEU A 63 -10.58 -12.26 18.55
N PHE A 64 -9.82 -13.33 18.28
CA PHE A 64 -8.60 -13.26 17.48
C PHE A 64 -8.89 -12.82 16.04
N ILE A 65 -9.83 -13.49 15.37
CA ILE A 65 -10.21 -13.17 13.98
C ILE A 65 -10.88 -11.80 13.90
N GLY A 66 -11.77 -11.48 14.84
CA GLY A 66 -12.42 -10.17 14.93
C GLY A 66 -11.41 -9.04 15.13
N SER A 67 -10.40 -9.23 15.97
CA SER A 67 -9.31 -8.26 16.17
C SER A 67 -8.49 -8.06 14.89
N LEU A 68 -8.13 -9.15 14.21
CA LEU A 68 -7.35 -9.10 12.97
C LEU A 68 -8.10 -8.34 11.86
N TRP A 69 -9.39 -8.62 11.67
CA TRP A 69 -10.22 -7.90 10.70
C TRP A 69 -10.52 -6.46 11.15
N GLY A 70 -10.72 -6.25 12.44
CA GLY A 70 -10.91 -4.92 13.03
C GLY A 70 -9.72 -4.00 12.80
N LEU A 71 -8.49 -4.51 12.94
CA LEU A 71 -7.26 -3.78 12.61
C LEU A 71 -7.22 -3.39 11.13
N LEU A 72 -7.54 -4.31 10.22
CA LEU A 72 -7.58 -4.03 8.78
C LEU A 72 -8.61 -2.95 8.43
N LEU A 73 -9.83 -3.07 8.97
CA LEU A 73 -10.88 -2.06 8.77
C LEU A 73 -10.47 -0.71 9.37
N SER A 74 -9.77 -0.70 10.50
CA SER A 74 -9.25 0.53 11.12
C SER A 74 -8.23 1.24 10.22
N ILE A 75 -7.36 0.49 9.54
CA ILE A 75 -6.40 1.07 8.56
C ILE A 75 -7.15 1.71 7.38
N ILE A 76 -8.19 1.04 6.86
CA ILE A 76 -8.99 1.57 5.74
C ILE A 76 -9.78 2.81 6.17
N LEU A 77 -10.40 2.77 7.36
CA LEU A 77 -11.10 3.91 7.93
C LEU A 77 -10.16 5.10 8.14
N TRP A 78 -8.94 4.84 8.62
CA TRP A 78 -7.91 5.86 8.76
C TRP A 78 -7.57 6.51 7.42
N ASP A 79 -7.42 5.72 6.36
CA ASP A 79 -7.16 6.23 5.00
C ASP A 79 -8.29 7.14 4.50
N ILE A 80 -9.55 6.78 4.76
CA ILE A 80 -10.74 7.60 4.45
C ILE A 80 -10.71 8.92 5.23
N LEU A 81 -10.43 8.88 6.54
CA LEU A 81 -10.34 10.07 7.38
C LEU A 81 -9.24 11.01 6.88
N VAL A 82 -8.06 10.47 6.57
CA VAL A 82 -6.95 11.23 6.00
C VAL A 82 -7.38 11.90 4.69
N SER A 83 -8.00 11.15 3.77
CA SER A 83 -8.44 11.70 2.48
C SER A 83 -9.48 12.82 2.62
N LYS A 84 -10.33 12.75 3.64
CA LYS A 84 -11.42 13.71 3.86
C LYS A 84 -10.94 14.99 4.57
N TYR A 85 -10.09 14.83 5.58
CA TYR A 85 -9.75 15.91 6.50
C TYR A 85 -8.37 16.51 6.29
N VAL A 86 -7.39 15.73 5.79
CA VAL A 86 -6.04 16.27 5.60
C VAL A 86 -6.01 17.20 4.39
N SER A 87 -5.62 18.44 4.61
CA SER A 87 -5.43 19.43 3.55
C SER A 87 -4.36 20.45 3.91
N VAL A 88 -3.74 21.01 2.87
CA VAL A 88 -2.78 22.11 2.99
C VAL A 88 -3.31 23.25 2.16
N THR A 89 -3.54 24.40 2.78
CA THR A 89 -4.09 25.58 2.11
C THR A 89 -3.13 26.75 2.24
N PHE A 90 -2.88 27.44 1.13
CA PHE A 90 -2.18 28.72 1.10
C PHE A 90 -3.21 29.83 0.86
N HIS A 91 -3.27 30.79 1.77
CA HIS A 91 -4.20 31.91 1.70
C HIS A 91 -3.57 33.19 2.26
N GLY A 92 -3.39 34.22 1.43
CA GLY A 92 -2.99 35.56 1.88
C GLY A 92 -1.71 35.61 2.74
N GLY A 93 -0.70 34.80 2.41
CA GLY A 93 0.54 34.69 3.20
C GLY A 93 0.47 33.74 4.39
N ASN A 94 -0.67 33.09 4.62
CA ASN A 94 -0.84 32.06 5.65
C ASN A 94 -0.81 30.65 5.04
N LEU A 95 -0.21 29.74 5.80
CA LEU A 95 -0.19 28.31 5.59
C LEU A 95 -1.13 27.66 6.61
N LEU A 96 -2.27 27.17 6.14
CA LEU A 96 -3.21 26.39 6.95
C LEU A 96 -2.95 24.90 6.73
N LEU A 97 -2.53 24.24 7.81
CA LEU A 97 -2.28 22.81 7.89
C LEU A 97 -3.43 22.14 8.62
N GLN A 98 -4.29 21.47 7.88
CA GLN A 98 -5.37 20.69 8.43
C GLN A 98 -4.97 19.22 8.47
N GLY A 99 -4.91 18.66 9.67
CA GLY A 99 -4.83 17.23 9.94
C GLY A 99 -6.20 16.63 10.26
N VAL A 100 -6.23 15.34 10.60
CA VAL A 100 -7.49 14.67 10.99
C VAL A 100 -8.04 15.20 12.32
N PHE A 101 -7.16 15.46 13.30
CA PHE A 101 -7.55 15.90 14.65
C PHE A 101 -7.07 17.31 15.01
N SER A 102 -6.29 17.95 14.14
CA SER A 102 -5.70 19.26 14.44
C SER A 102 -5.78 20.16 13.22
N SER A 103 -5.97 21.45 13.46
CA SER A 103 -5.83 22.49 12.45
C SER A 103 -4.84 23.51 12.99
N ARG A 104 -3.84 23.86 12.19
CA ARG A 104 -2.83 24.86 12.54
C ARG A 104 -2.76 25.88 11.43
N GLU A 105 -2.78 27.14 11.79
CA GLU A 105 -2.54 28.25 10.88
C GLU A 105 -1.21 28.88 11.22
N LEU A 106 -0.32 28.96 10.24
CA LEU A 106 1.03 29.49 10.38
C LEU A 106 1.20 30.62 9.38
N LYS A 107 1.65 31.79 9.82
CA LYS A 107 2.03 32.85 8.89
C LYS A 107 3.36 32.49 8.24
N LEU A 108 3.45 32.60 6.92
CA LEU A 108 4.66 32.25 6.19
C LEU A 108 5.86 33.12 6.62
N SER A 109 5.62 34.38 6.96
CA SER A 109 6.64 35.33 7.43
C SER A 109 7.27 34.94 8.77
N GLU A 110 6.52 34.24 9.62
CA GLU A 110 6.93 33.85 10.99
C GLU A 110 7.65 32.48 11.01
N ILE A 111 7.83 31.85 9.85
CA ILE A 111 8.55 30.58 9.73
C ILE A 111 10.06 30.85 9.84
N GLU A 112 10.66 30.30 10.88
CA GLU A 112 12.09 30.39 11.16
C GLU A 112 12.87 29.29 10.45
N THR A 113 12.36 28.06 10.51
CA THR A 113 13.09 26.89 10.00
C THR A 113 12.17 25.94 9.24
N ILE A 114 12.66 25.46 8.10
CA ILE A 114 12.06 24.38 7.32
C ILE A 114 12.99 23.18 7.37
N GLN A 115 12.51 22.10 7.98
CA GLN A 115 13.24 20.86 8.08
C GLN A 115 12.69 19.85 7.06
N TRP A 116 13.57 19.44 6.16
CA TRP A 116 13.28 18.44 5.14
C TRP A 116 13.60 17.04 5.66
N SER A 117 12.58 16.22 5.88
CA SER A 117 12.72 14.87 6.45
C SER A 117 12.42 13.77 5.44
N LEU A 118 13.22 12.72 5.49
CA LEU A 118 13.10 11.53 4.65
C LEU A 118 11.99 10.56 5.10
N TYR A 119 11.25 10.90 6.15
CA TYR A 119 10.27 9.99 6.73
C TYR A 119 9.16 9.63 5.73
N SER A 120 8.82 8.35 5.65
CA SER A 120 7.80 7.75 4.78
C SER A 120 8.07 8.02 3.28
N HIS A 121 7.52 9.10 2.73
CA HIS A 121 7.68 9.51 1.34
C HIS A 121 8.03 10.99 1.19
N GLY A 122 8.55 11.58 2.26
CA GLY A 122 8.89 12.98 2.37
C GLY A 122 7.97 13.70 3.34
N LEU A 123 8.57 14.30 4.35
CA LEU A 123 7.88 15.08 5.37
C LEU A 123 8.56 16.45 5.44
N ILE A 124 7.79 17.52 5.27
CA ILE A 124 8.28 18.89 5.44
C ILE A 124 7.79 19.38 6.79
N LYS A 125 8.71 19.61 7.73
CA LYS A 125 8.38 20.21 9.01
C LYS A 125 8.66 21.70 8.93
N VAL A 126 7.68 22.48 9.37
CA VAL A 126 7.72 23.94 9.36
C VAL A 126 7.72 24.39 10.82
N GLN A 127 8.69 25.18 11.24
CA GLN A 127 8.82 25.63 12.62
C GLN A 127 8.65 27.15 12.70
N THR A 128 7.78 27.58 13.61
CA THR A 128 7.65 28.96 14.08
C THR A 128 8.04 29.01 15.56
N PRO A 129 8.27 30.20 16.14
CA PRO A 129 8.64 30.31 17.57
C PRO A 129 7.63 29.66 18.52
N ALA A 130 6.36 29.61 18.12
CA ALA A 130 5.26 29.12 18.94
C ALA A 130 4.83 27.70 18.59
N GLN A 131 5.02 27.24 17.35
CA GLN A 131 4.38 26.02 16.86
C GLN A 131 5.22 25.29 15.81
N THR A 132 5.01 23.98 15.69
CA THR A 132 5.59 23.17 14.61
C THR A 132 4.48 22.61 13.72
N GLY A 133 4.49 22.93 12.44
CA GLY A 133 3.67 22.30 11.40
C GLY A 133 4.38 21.13 10.75
N SER A 134 3.62 20.17 10.20
CA SER A 134 4.17 19.10 9.38
C SER A 134 3.29 18.83 8.17
N ILE A 135 3.91 18.78 6.99
CA ILE A 135 3.28 18.44 5.71
C ILE A 135 3.84 17.10 5.28
N ASN A 136 3.01 16.05 5.34
CA ASN A 136 3.39 14.74 4.81
C ASN A 136 3.05 14.67 3.32
N LEU A 137 4.07 14.57 2.47
CA LEU A 137 3.92 14.57 1.02
C LEU A 137 3.22 13.33 0.50
N TYR A 138 3.18 12.23 1.27
CA TYR A 138 2.51 10.99 0.88
C TYR A 138 1.03 11.18 0.50
N TYR A 139 0.35 12.17 1.07
CA TYR A 139 -1.09 12.34 0.88
C TYR A 139 -1.49 13.10 -0.39
N PHE A 140 -0.52 13.66 -1.12
CA PHE A 140 -0.78 14.52 -2.28
C PHE A 140 -0.40 13.83 -3.59
N GLU A 141 -0.91 14.32 -4.71
CA GLU A 141 -0.50 13.84 -6.03
C GLU A 141 0.94 14.29 -6.37
N ASN A 142 1.61 13.59 -7.28
CA ASN A 142 3.02 13.90 -7.60
C ASN A 142 3.22 15.37 -8.03
N LYS A 143 2.34 15.88 -8.88
CA LYS A 143 2.37 17.29 -9.34
C LYS A 143 2.24 18.27 -8.18
N GLU A 144 1.36 17.97 -7.23
CA GLU A 144 1.16 18.78 -6.04
C GLU A 144 2.35 18.72 -5.09
N ARG A 145 2.96 17.53 -4.91
CA ARG A 145 4.18 17.36 -4.12
C ARG A 145 5.32 18.20 -4.68
N LEU A 146 5.53 18.15 -5.99
CA LEU A 146 6.58 18.92 -6.65
C LEU A 146 6.34 20.42 -6.54
N TRP A 147 5.10 20.86 -6.74
CA TRP A 147 4.73 22.25 -6.56
C TRP A 147 4.99 22.72 -5.12
N LEU A 148 4.59 21.93 -4.11
CA LEU A 148 4.82 22.24 -2.69
C LEU A 148 6.31 22.35 -2.36
N ILE A 149 7.12 21.42 -2.86
CA ILE A 149 8.57 21.42 -2.66
C ILE A 149 9.18 22.68 -3.30
N GLN A 150 8.83 22.98 -4.55
CA GLN A 150 9.35 24.14 -5.28
C GLN A 150 8.95 25.45 -4.58
N TYR A 151 7.68 25.60 -4.25
CA TYR A 151 7.15 26.78 -3.59
C TYR A 151 7.89 27.06 -2.27
N LEU A 152 8.01 26.07 -1.38
CA LEU A 152 8.70 26.25 -0.10
C LEU A 152 10.22 26.40 -0.25
N ARG A 153 10.82 25.77 -1.26
CA ARG A 153 12.26 25.92 -1.54
C ARG A 153 12.59 27.33 -2.00
N ASP A 154 11.75 27.91 -2.86
CA ASP A 154 11.99 29.22 -3.48
C ASP A 154 11.59 30.38 -2.55
N HIS A 155 10.59 30.18 -1.69
CA HIS A 155 10.11 31.21 -0.78
C HIS A 155 11.02 31.47 0.43
N PHE A 156 11.80 30.48 0.87
CA PHE A 156 12.65 30.59 2.06
C PHE A 156 14.14 30.61 1.71
N PRO A 157 14.97 31.45 2.35
CA PRO A 157 16.41 31.47 2.09
C PRO A 157 17.07 30.18 2.57
N GLU A 158 18.20 29.81 1.97
CA GLU A 158 18.90 28.56 2.26
C GLU A 158 19.28 28.40 3.74
N CYS A 159 19.62 29.50 4.42
CA CYS A 159 19.97 29.49 5.84
C CYS A 159 18.85 29.00 6.76
N ARG A 160 17.59 29.06 6.30
CA ARG A 160 16.42 28.57 7.05
C ARG A 160 16.04 27.13 6.68
N GLN A 161 16.79 26.48 5.79
CA GLN A 161 16.46 25.16 5.26
C GLN A 161 17.43 24.09 5.76
N GLU A 162 16.93 23.14 6.53
CA GLU A 162 17.70 22.04 7.09
C GLU A 162 17.50 20.74 6.30
N ASN A 163 18.58 19.99 6.06
CA ASN A 163 18.57 18.70 5.36
C ASN A 163 18.07 18.72 3.90
N TRP A 164 17.99 19.91 3.29
CA TRP A 164 17.59 20.06 1.89
C TRP A 164 18.41 19.20 0.92
N PRO A 165 19.77 19.14 0.96
CA PRO A 165 20.55 18.38 -0.02
C PRO A 165 20.21 16.89 -0.03
N LEU A 166 20.05 16.30 1.15
CA LEU A 166 19.72 14.88 1.32
C LEU A 166 18.30 14.60 0.83
N PHE A 167 17.35 15.45 1.21
CA PHE A 167 15.96 15.36 0.74
C PHE A 167 15.85 15.54 -0.77
N CYS A 168 16.61 16.47 -1.34
CA CYS A 168 16.63 16.75 -2.76
C CYS A 168 17.08 15.50 -3.54
N HIS A 169 18.19 14.88 -3.12
CA HIS A 169 18.72 13.70 -3.77
C HIS A 169 17.76 12.50 -3.70
N GLN A 170 17.21 12.21 -2.51
CA GLN A 170 16.43 10.99 -2.31
C GLN A 170 14.95 11.13 -2.73
N ILE A 171 14.37 12.33 -2.61
CA ILE A 171 12.92 12.54 -2.75
C ILE A 171 12.61 13.55 -3.86
N ALA A 172 13.16 14.77 -3.82
CA ALA A 172 12.73 15.80 -4.78
C ALA A 172 13.13 15.46 -6.23
N LEU A 173 14.37 14.99 -6.45
CA LEU A 173 14.85 14.55 -7.77
C LEU A 173 14.13 13.28 -8.23
N THR A 174 13.88 12.33 -7.33
CA THR A 174 13.16 11.10 -7.69
C THR A 174 11.71 11.40 -8.06
N LEU A 175 11.05 12.34 -7.38
CA LEU A 175 9.71 12.83 -7.74
C LEU A 175 9.70 13.59 -9.06
N ARG A 176 10.66 14.49 -9.29
CA ARG A 176 10.75 15.29 -10.53
C ARG A 176 11.01 14.40 -11.74
N ASN A 177 11.93 13.46 -11.59
CA ASN A 177 12.26 12.48 -12.61
C ASN A 177 11.20 11.37 -12.72
N ARG A 178 10.16 11.40 -11.89
CA ARG A 178 9.03 10.48 -12.01
C ARG A 178 8.06 10.90 -13.11
N ASP A 179 7.99 12.18 -13.49
CA ASP A 179 7.25 12.59 -14.70
C ASP A 179 8.02 12.24 -15.99
N THR A 180 9.35 12.10 -15.94
CA THR A 180 10.12 11.42 -17.00
C THR A 180 10.02 9.90 -16.93
N ASN A 181 9.51 9.35 -15.81
CA ASN A 181 8.99 8.00 -15.71
C ASN A 181 7.50 7.95 -16.11
N LYS A 182 7.20 8.22 -17.40
CA LYS A 182 6.39 7.19 -18.07
C LYS A 182 7.06 5.86 -17.72
N PRO A 183 6.34 4.81 -17.26
CA PRO A 183 6.97 3.51 -17.04
C PRO A 183 7.89 3.29 -18.23
N ARG A 184 9.21 3.16 -17.97
CA ARG A 184 10.25 3.09 -19.01
C ARG A 184 9.63 2.39 -20.19
N THR A 185 9.55 3.04 -21.35
CA THR A 185 8.94 2.41 -22.54
C THR A 185 9.50 1.00 -22.58
N PRO A 186 8.64 -0.02 -22.40
CA PRO A 186 9.12 -1.35 -22.08
C PRO A 186 10.13 -1.70 -23.16
N ARG A 187 11.34 -2.09 -22.77
CA ARG A 187 12.25 -2.68 -23.75
C ARG A 187 11.49 -3.88 -24.37
N PRO A 188 11.83 -4.33 -25.59
CA PRO A 188 11.12 -5.43 -26.25
C PRO A 188 10.89 -6.66 -25.35
N ASP A 189 11.76 -6.82 -24.35
CA ASP A 189 11.75 -7.92 -23.41
C ASP A 189 11.06 -7.60 -22.06
N ASP A 190 10.83 -6.34 -21.69
CA ASP A 190 10.31 -5.97 -20.36
C ASP A 190 8.81 -6.31 -20.19
N PHE A 191 8.42 -6.77 -19.01
CA PHE A 191 7.03 -7.08 -18.67
C PHE A 191 6.39 -5.93 -17.88
N LEU A 192 5.32 -5.36 -18.42
CA LEU A 192 4.55 -4.34 -17.71
C LEU A 192 3.55 -4.97 -16.73
N HIS A 193 3.83 -4.83 -15.43
CA HIS A 193 2.91 -5.22 -14.36
C HIS A 193 1.94 -4.09 -14.06
N THR A 194 0.77 -4.12 -14.71
CA THR A 194 -0.29 -3.14 -14.48
C THR A 194 -1.26 -3.60 -13.40
N ARG A 195 -1.83 -2.67 -12.65
CA ARG A 195 -2.94 -2.91 -11.70
C ARG A 195 -4.11 -3.66 -12.34
N LYS A 196 -4.46 -3.32 -13.60
CA LYS A 196 -5.54 -3.97 -14.35
C LYS A 196 -5.29 -5.47 -14.61
N ARG A 197 -4.03 -5.87 -14.82
CA ARG A 197 -3.65 -7.28 -14.99
C ARG A 197 -3.79 -8.03 -13.67
N TRP A 198 -3.39 -7.41 -12.56
CA TRP A 198 -3.60 -7.96 -11.22
C TRP A 198 -5.07 -8.09 -10.87
N ASP A 199 -5.88 -7.06 -11.11
CA ASP A 199 -7.34 -7.13 -10.93
C ASP A 199 -7.95 -8.29 -11.74
N LYS A 200 -7.57 -8.43 -13.02
CA LYS A 200 -8.05 -9.54 -13.86
C LYS A 200 -7.62 -10.90 -13.32
N LEU A 201 -6.37 -11.04 -12.89
CA LEU A 201 -5.83 -12.28 -12.35
C LEU A 201 -6.54 -12.66 -11.05
N THR A 202 -6.74 -11.70 -10.14
CA THR A 202 -7.51 -11.89 -8.91
C THR A 202 -8.94 -12.32 -9.21
N ILE A 203 -9.64 -11.65 -10.14
CA ILE A 203 -11.00 -12.04 -10.55
C ILE A 203 -11.03 -13.48 -11.06
N VAL A 204 -10.11 -13.86 -11.94
CA VAL A 204 -10.04 -15.23 -12.48
C VAL A 204 -9.81 -16.25 -11.36
N PHE A 205 -8.84 -16.02 -10.47
CA PHE A 205 -8.59 -16.92 -9.35
C PHE A 205 -9.78 -17.00 -8.40
N THR A 206 -10.42 -15.88 -8.05
CA THR A 206 -11.65 -15.86 -7.25
C THR A 206 -12.78 -16.64 -7.91
N THR A 207 -12.93 -16.56 -9.23
CA THR A 207 -13.99 -17.27 -9.96
C THR A 207 -13.74 -18.78 -9.98
N ILE A 208 -12.49 -19.20 -10.25
CA ILE A 208 -12.10 -20.63 -10.24
C ILE A 208 -12.29 -21.22 -8.83
N THR A 209 -11.79 -20.52 -7.82
CA THR A 209 -11.95 -20.95 -6.42
C THR A 209 -13.41 -20.94 -5.98
N ALA A 210 -14.25 -20.03 -6.49
CA ALA A 210 -15.70 -20.04 -6.25
C ALA A 210 -16.36 -21.30 -6.81
N LEU A 211 -16.04 -21.68 -8.04
CA LEU A 211 -16.56 -22.92 -8.64
C LEU A 211 -16.12 -24.15 -7.83
N ILE A 212 -14.84 -24.24 -7.47
CA ILE A 212 -14.32 -25.34 -6.63
C ILE A 212 -15.01 -25.34 -5.26
N SER A 213 -15.22 -24.16 -4.66
CA SER A 213 -15.85 -24.00 -3.34
C SER A 213 -17.27 -24.54 -3.33
N VAL A 214 -18.05 -24.24 -4.36
CA VAL A 214 -19.45 -24.68 -4.48
C VAL A 214 -19.50 -26.19 -4.70
N LEU A 215 -18.68 -26.71 -5.63
CA LEU A 215 -18.63 -28.15 -5.92
C LEU A 215 -18.18 -28.97 -4.71
N THR A 216 -17.16 -28.50 -3.99
CA THR A 216 -16.67 -29.19 -2.78
C THR A 216 -17.62 -29.08 -1.60
N ALA A 217 -18.25 -27.91 -1.39
CA ALA A 217 -19.28 -27.76 -0.36
C ALA A 217 -20.48 -28.66 -0.63
N TRP A 218 -20.90 -28.76 -1.90
CA TRP A 218 -21.98 -29.64 -2.33
C TRP A 218 -21.64 -31.13 -2.17
N HIS A 219 -20.46 -31.55 -2.64
CA HIS A 219 -20.06 -32.96 -2.58
C HIS A 219 -19.78 -33.44 -1.15
N LEU A 220 -19.11 -32.61 -0.35
CA LEU A 220 -18.70 -32.96 1.02
C LEU A 220 -19.74 -32.55 2.07
N GLN A 221 -20.84 -31.90 1.67
CA GLN A 221 -21.89 -31.38 2.55
C GLN A 221 -21.35 -30.52 3.71
N GLN A 222 -20.23 -29.83 3.46
CA GLN A 222 -19.50 -29.04 4.45
C GLN A 222 -19.44 -27.58 3.99
N MET A 223 -20.26 -26.74 4.62
CA MET A 223 -20.41 -25.31 4.25
C MET A 223 -19.13 -24.50 4.38
N LYS A 224 -18.15 -24.98 5.16
CA LYS A 224 -16.86 -24.30 5.33
C LYS A 224 -16.07 -24.12 4.04
N TYR A 225 -16.31 -24.98 3.04
CA TYR A 225 -15.61 -24.88 1.77
C TYR A 225 -16.05 -23.68 0.93
N LEU A 226 -17.23 -23.10 1.17
CA LEU A 226 -17.72 -21.90 0.46
C LEU A 226 -16.82 -20.66 0.62
N LEU A 227 -15.89 -20.67 1.58
CA LEU A 227 -14.99 -19.55 1.86
C LEU A 227 -13.60 -19.68 1.21
N LEU A 228 -13.34 -20.76 0.47
CA LEU A 228 -12.19 -20.87 -0.43
C LEU A 228 -11.95 -19.63 -1.31
N PRO A 229 -12.97 -18.94 -1.86
CA PRO A 229 -12.77 -17.77 -2.74
C PRO A 229 -12.30 -16.53 -2.00
N VAL A 230 -12.37 -16.57 -0.67
CA VAL A 230 -11.97 -15.44 0.16
C VAL A 230 -10.44 -15.27 0.16
N LEU A 231 -9.67 -16.35 0.04
CA LEU A 231 -8.20 -16.28 -0.05
C LEU A 231 -7.70 -15.44 -1.23
N PRO A 232 -8.14 -15.68 -2.49
CA PRO A 232 -7.77 -14.81 -3.60
C PRO A 232 -8.37 -13.41 -3.47
N LEU A 233 -9.54 -13.24 -2.85
CA LEU A 233 -10.08 -11.90 -2.55
C LEU A 233 -9.19 -11.12 -1.57
N CYS A 234 -8.57 -11.76 -0.59
CA CYS A 234 -7.55 -11.13 0.25
C CYS A 234 -6.32 -10.71 -0.57
N GLY A 235 -5.97 -11.47 -1.62
CA GLY A 235 -4.94 -11.10 -2.61
C GLY A 235 -5.21 -9.77 -3.33
N TRP A 236 -6.46 -9.29 -3.33
CA TRP A 236 -6.82 -7.97 -3.84
C TRP A 236 -6.10 -6.84 -3.10
N PHE A 237 -5.62 -7.03 -1.86
CA PHE A 237 -4.81 -6.02 -1.15
C PHE A 237 -3.53 -5.63 -1.89
N VAL A 238 -2.95 -6.55 -2.68
CA VAL A 238 -1.75 -6.28 -3.49
C VAL A 238 -2.01 -5.16 -4.51
N ARG A 239 -3.27 -4.91 -4.87
CA ARG A 239 -3.67 -3.75 -5.67
C ARG A 239 -3.22 -2.41 -5.06
N TYR A 240 -3.11 -2.30 -3.74
CA TYR A 240 -2.69 -1.07 -3.06
C TYR A 240 -1.18 -0.86 -3.08
N THR A 241 -0.40 -1.91 -3.31
CA THR A 241 1.06 -1.80 -3.42
C THR A 241 1.51 -1.54 -4.87
N ILE A 242 0.62 -1.70 -5.87
CA ILE A 242 0.92 -1.56 -7.29
C ILE A 242 0.28 -0.27 -7.86
N PRO A 243 1.08 0.66 -8.43
CA PRO A 243 0.56 1.88 -9.05
C PRO A 243 -0.28 1.57 -10.31
N GLU A 244 -1.25 2.45 -10.61
CA GLU A 244 -2.16 2.27 -11.76
C GLU A 244 -1.44 2.23 -13.11
N GLU A 245 -0.39 3.05 -13.25
CA GLU A 245 0.43 3.20 -14.45
C GLU A 245 1.29 1.95 -14.72
N GLY A 246 1.43 1.08 -13.72
CA GLY A 246 2.20 -0.16 -13.80
C GLY A 246 3.70 0.03 -13.55
N ILE A 247 4.35 -1.05 -13.13
CA ILE A 247 5.79 -1.09 -12.91
C ILE A 247 6.40 -1.91 -14.05
N PRO A 248 7.32 -1.35 -14.85
CA PRO A 248 8.08 -2.13 -15.82
C PRO A 248 9.07 -2.99 -15.05
N VAL A 249 8.93 -4.31 -15.17
CA VAL A 249 9.80 -5.29 -14.52
C VAL A 249 10.67 -5.91 -15.61
N SER A 250 11.98 -5.93 -15.39
CA SER A 250 12.92 -6.51 -16.34
C SER A 250 12.68 -8.01 -16.51
N VAL A 251 13.07 -8.61 -17.64
CA VAL A 251 12.95 -10.08 -17.84
C VAL A 251 13.60 -10.86 -16.72
N SER A 252 14.76 -10.41 -16.24
CA SER A 252 15.46 -11.09 -15.16
C SER A 252 14.64 -11.08 -13.88
N GLU A 253 14.12 -9.93 -13.46
CA GLU A 253 13.24 -9.80 -12.29
C GLU A 253 11.92 -10.54 -12.46
N ASN A 254 11.32 -10.53 -13.65
CA ASN A 254 10.08 -11.25 -13.94
C ASN A 254 10.31 -12.77 -14.01
N LYS A 255 11.48 -13.22 -14.48
CA LYS A 255 11.90 -14.62 -14.45
C LYS A 255 12.05 -15.07 -13.00
N TYR A 256 12.67 -14.28 -12.13
CA TYR A 256 12.75 -14.60 -10.70
C TYR A 256 11.39 -14.59 -10.03
N PHE A 257 10.53 -13.62 -10.33
CA PHE A 257 9.15 -13.59 -9.84
C PHE A 257 8.40 -14.85 -10.27
N ASN A 258 8.47 -15.23 -11.55
CA ASN A 258 7.88 -16.44 -12.08
C ASN A 258 8.47 -17.69 -11.43
N GLU A 259 9.80 -17.81 -11.30
CA GLU A 259 10.44 -18.96 -10.63
C GLU A 259 9.99 -19.10 -9.18
N THR A 260 9.86 -17.98 -8.46
CA THR A 260 9.31 -17.94 -7.10
C THR A 260 7.84 -18.33 -7.08
N PHE A 261 7.03 -17.84 -8.03
CA PHE A 261 5.63 -18.17 -8.15
C PHE A 261 5.41 -19.65 -8.52
N TYR A 262 6.21 -20.19 -9.44
CA TYR A 262 6.24 -21.62 -9.79
C TYR A 262 6.66 -22.46 -8.59
N PHE A 263 7.68 -22.03 -7.83
CA PHE A 263 8.07 -22.69 -6.59
C PHE A 263 6.89 -22.72 -5.60
N PHE A 264 6.22 -21.59 -5.38
CA PHE A 264 5.06 -21.56 -4.47
C PHE A 264 3.89 -22.40 -4.97
N GLY A 265 3.63 -22.41 -6.27
CA GLY A 265 2.61 -23.26 -6.88
C GLY A 265 2.91 -24.74 -6.67
N LEU A 266 4.13 -25.17 -7.02
CA LEU A 266 4.56 -26.56 -6.91
C LEU A 266 4.68 -27.00 -5.45
N TRP A 267 5.20 -26.13 -4.57
CA TRP A 267 5.25 -26.36 -3.13
C TRP A 267 3.83 -26.54 -2.57
N SER A 268 2.88 -25.70 -2.96
CA SER A 268 1.48 -25.83 -2.54
C SER A 268 0.83 -27.12 -3.07
N VAL A 269 1.13 -27.55 -4.30
CA VAL A 269 0.64 -28.82 -4.86
C VAL A 269 1.19 -30.02 -4.08
N VAL A 270 2.49 -30.04 -3.77
CA VAL A 270 3.10 -31.10 -2.94
C VAL A 270 2.38 -31.21 -1.59
N TRP A 271 2.06 -30.09 -0.96
CA TRP A 271 1.34 -30.09 0.31
C TRP A 271 -0.12 -30.54 0.19
N VAL A 272 -0.81 -30.19 -0.91
CA VAL A 272 -2.14 -30.76 -1.19
C VAL A 272 -2.05 -32.28 -1.33
N ILE A 273 -1.07 -32.80 -2.08
CA ILE A 273 -0.85 -34.24 -2.25
C ILE A 273 -0.56 -34.93 -0.91
N ILE A 274 0.22 -34.29 -0.02
CA ILE A 274 0.48 -34.83 1.33
C ILE A 274 -0.77 -34.76 2.21
N TYR A 275 -1.58 -33.71 2.10
CA TYR A 275 -2.78 -33.49 2.92
C TYR A 275 -3.96 -34.40 2.54
N LEU A 276 -4.13 -34.71 1.25
CA LEU A 276 -5.27 -35.50 0.76
C LEU A 276 -5.36 -36.92 1.40
N PRO A 277 -4.27 -37.70 1.52
CA PRO A 277 -4.29 -39.01 2.19
C PRO A 277 -4.78 -38.95 3.65
N PHE A 278 -4.37 -37.94 4.41
CA PHE A 278 -4.85 -37.76 5.79
C PHE A 278 -6.31 -37.31 5.83
N ARG A 279 -6.74 -36.51 4.85
CA ARG A 279 -8.13 -36.02 4.75
C ARG A 279 -9.11 -37.12 4.35
N PHE A 280 -8.68 -38.05 3.51
CA PHE A 280 -9.47 -39.21 3.07
C PHE A 280 -9.28 -40.45 3.94
N GLU A 281 -8.64 -40.32 5.11
CA GLU A 281 -8.41 -41.42 6.06
C GLU A 281 -7.64 -42.61 5.46
N LEU A 282 -6.93 -42.40 4.34
CA LEU A 282 -6.05 -43.38 3.69
C LEU A 282 -4.82 -43.68 4.55
N LEU A 283 -4.46 -42.74 5.42
CA LEU A 283 -3.41 -42.88 6.42
C LEU A 283 -3.96 -42.44 7.78
N PRO A 284 -3.57 -43.09 8.89
CA PRO A 284 -3.97 -42.66 10.22
C PRO A 284 -3.48 -41.23 10.44
N ALA A 285 -4.42 -40.31 10.67
CA ALA A 285 -4.07 -38.94 11.04
C ALA A 285 -3.30 -39.00 12.38
N PRO A 286 -2.08 -38.44 12.47
CA PRO A 286 -1.37 -38.35 13.74
C PRO A 286 -2.29 -37.69 14.77
N ALA A 287 -2.60 -38.41 15.85
CA ALA A 287 -3.55 -37.95 16.86
C ALA A 287 -3.05 -36.63 17.47
N GLY A 288 -3.75 -35.53 17.19
CA GLY A 288 -3.48 -34.22 17.78
C GLY A 288 -3.69 -33.06 16.80
N ILE A 289 -3.96 -31.89 17.38
CA ILE A 289 -4.08 -30.58 16.69
C ILE A 289 -2.82 -30.23 15.86
N SER A 290 -1.72 -30.99 15.98
CA SER A 290 -0.38 -30.64 15.50
C SER A 290 -0.14 -30.76 13.99
N VAL A 291 -0.84 -31.63 13.26
CA VAL A 291 -0.51 -31.91 11.83
C VAL A 291 -0.75 -30.70 10.93
N GLY A 292 -1.88 -30.03 11.12
CA GLY A 292 -2.17 -28.78 10.41
C GLY A 292 -1.15 -27.69 10.72
N TRP A 293 -0.73 -27.57 11.99
CA TRP A 293 0.29 -26.59 12.40
C TRP A 293 1.69 -26.96 11.92
N THR A 294 2.05 -28.24 11.82
CA THR A 294 3.35 -28.65 11.25
C THR A 294 3.39 -28.38 9.75
N ILE A 295 2.30 -28.66 9.04
CA ILE A 295 2.16 -28.32 7.61
C ILE A 295 2.29 -26.81 7.41
N VAL A 296 1.57 -26.01 8.22
CA VAL A 296 1.65 -24.54 8.15
C VAL A 296 3.06 -24.05 8.51
N PHE A 297 3.70 -24.58 9.55
CA PHE A 297 5.04 -24.18 10.00
C PHE A 297 6.14 -24.50 8.97
N ILE A 298 6.07 -25.68 8.33
CA ILE A 298 7.03 -26.05 7.28
C ILE A 298 6.76 -25.23 6.01
N TRP A 299 5.48 -24.97 5.67
CA TRP A 299 5.12 -24.11 4.55
C TRP A 299 5.62 -22.68 4.76
N THR A 300 5.40 -22.09 5.95
CA THR A 300 5.90 -20.76 6.29
C THR A 300 7.42 -20.71 6.35
N SER A 301 8.09 -21.76 6.83
CA SER A 301 9.56 -21.86 6.80
C SER A 301 10.12 -21.85 5.38
N GLY A 302 9.50 -22.59 4.45
CA GLY A 302 9.85 -22.56 3.03
C GLY A 302 9.62 -21.19 2.39
N PHE A 303 8.55 -20.50 2.79
CA PHE A 303 8.23 -19.13 2.37
C PHE A 303 9.28 -18.13 2.87
N TYR A 304 9.61 -18.14 4.16
CA TYR A 304 10.62 -17.26 4.74
C TYR A 304 12.03 -17.53 4.19
N TRP A 305 12.40 -18.79 3.95
CA TRP A 305 13.67 -19.13 3.31
C TRP A 305 13.80 -18.53 1.91
N ARG A 306 12.75 -18.64 1.08
CA ARG A 306 12.75 -18.05 -0.27
C ARG A 306 12.75 -16.53 -0.23
N LEU A 307 12.00 -15.90 0.67
CA LEU A 307 12.04 -14.46 0.88
C LEU A 307 13.43 -13.98 1.33
N PHE A 308 14.07 -14.70 2.25
CA PHE A 308 15.43 -14.39 2.71
C PHE A 308 16.45 -14.46 1.56
N LEU A 309 16.35 -15.48 0.69
CA LEU A 309 17.20 -15.60 -0.49
C LEU A 309 16.98 -14.46 -1.50
N MET A 310 15.75 -13.95 -1.64
CA MET A 310 15.47 -12.78 -2.49
C MET A 310 16.05 -11.50 -1.86
N TYR A 311 15.77 -11.24 -0.58
CA TYR A 311 16.25 -10.07 0.15
C TYR A 311 17.79 -9.98 0.16
N ARG A 312 18.47 -11.10 0.44
CA ARG A 312 19.94 -11.14 0.46
C ARG A 312 20.56 -10.78 -0.90
N ARG A 313 19.90 -11.12 -2.01
CA ARG A 313 20.41 -10.84 -3.36
C ARG A 313 20.17 -9.40 -3.80
N ASP A 314 19.05 -8.79 -3.43
CA ASP A 314 18.79 -7.40 -3.77
C ASP A 314 19.74 -6.43 -3.03
N HIS A 315 20.24 -6.81 -1.85
CA HIS A 315 21.29 -6.07 -1.14
C HIS A 315 22.72 -6.32 -1.63
N GLN A 316 22.92 -7.26 -2.57
CA GLN A 316 24.23 -7.54 -3.19
C GLN A 316 24.37 -6.92 -4.60
N LYS A 317 23.34 -6.26 -5.12
CA LYS A 317 23.35 -5.51 -6.39
C LYS A 317 23.60 -4.04 -6.15
#